data_AF-A0A934S9F5-F1
#
_entry.id   AF-A0A934S9F5-F1
#
_cell.length_a   1.000
_cell.length_b   1.000
_cell.length_c   1.000
_cell.angle_alpha   90.00
_cell.angle_beta   90.00
_cell.angle_gamma   90.00
#
_symmetry.space_group_name_H-M   'P 1'
#
loop_
_entity.id
_entity.type
_entity.pdbx_description
1 polymer ?
#
loop_
_entity_poly.entity_id
_entity_poly.type
_entity_poly.pdbx_seq_one_letter_code
_entity_poly.pdbx_strand_id
1 'polypeptide(L)'
;MKKIRKSLISLLMLLLCGCANTNPSPAYNLELNKVKEFVKVGDDIYSAKEKLKKIGKDCSEVYDPTGLGDNLMMIVNHENLTPTGGFLYAAGINVNNSLISTVIEANMNGVITSIE
;
A
#
# COMPACT_ATOMS: atom_id res chain seq x y z
N MET A 1 -34.35 -18.45 49.07
CA MET A 1 -33.94 -17.40 48.11
C MET A 1 -32.47 -17.57 47.77
N LYS A 2 -32.11 -17.85 46.51
CA LYS A 2 -30.77 -17.62 45.93
C LYS A 2 -30.92 -17.55 44.40
N LYS A 3 -31.05 -16.33 43.87
CA LYS A 3 -31.07 -16.00 42.44
C LYS A 3 -29.64 -16.02 41.93
N ILE A 4 -29.28 -17.04 41.18
CA ILE A 4 -28.08 -17.03 40.34
C ILE A 4 -28.53 -17.68 39.02
N ARG A 5 -27.97 -17.21 37.89
CA ARG A 5 -28.15 -17.69 36.51
C ARG A 5 -28.96 -16.77 35.59
N LYS A 6 -28.56 -15.50 35.41
CA LYS A 6 -28.86 -14.73 34.17
C LYS A 6 -27.78 -13.69 33.83
N SER A 7 -26.51 -13.93 34.15
CA SER A 7 -25.44 -12.95 33.88
C SER A 7 -24.16 -13.59 33.32
N LEU A 8 -24.31 -14.57 32.42
CA LEU A 8 -23.16 -15.11 31.68
C LEU A 8 -23.31 -15.05 30.15
N ILE A 9 -24.49 -14.66 29.65
CA ILE A 9 -24.76 -14.63 28.21
C ILE A 9 -24.42 -13.25 27.60
N SER A 10 -24.35 -12.20 28.41
CA SER A 10 -24.11 -10.84 27.90
C SER A 10 -22.64 -10.50 27.64
N LEU A 11 -21.69 -11.36 28.04
CA LEU A 11 -20.25 -11.08 27.84
C LEU A 11 -19.69 -11.70 26.54
N LEU A 12 -20.45 -12.57 25.86
CA LEU A 12 -19.97 -13.33 24.71
C LEU A 12 -20.30 -12.69 23.35
N MET A 13 -21.00 -11.54 23.31
CA MET A 13 -21.49 -10.93 22.06
C MET A 13 -20.70 -9.72 21.56
N LEU A 14 -19.62 -9.33 22.25
CA LEU A 14 -18.78 -8.18 21.87
C LEU A 14 -17.56 -8.53 21.00
N LEU A 15 -17.38 -9.81 20.64
CA LEU A 15 -16.15 -10.31 20.00
C LEU A 15 -16.23 -10.52 18.48
N LEU A 16 -17.35 -10.19 17.83
CA LEU A 16 -17.53 -10.48 16.38
C LEU A 16 -17.66 -9.25 15.48
N CYS A 17 -17.52 -8.03 16.02
CA CYS A 17 -17.43 -6.79 15.22
C CYS A 17 -15.98 -6.32 15.01
N GLY A 18 -15.01 -7.24 15.02
CA GLY A 18 -13.68 -6.98 14.50
C GLY A 18 -13.72 -7.12 12.98
N CYS A 19 -14.21 -6.11 12.26
CA CYS A 19 -13.73 -5.91 10.89
C CYS A 19 -12.21 -5.84 11.00
N ALA A 20 -11.52 -6.88 10.53
CA ALA A 20 -10.07 -6.91 10.53
C ALA A 20 -9.61 -5.75 9.66
N ASN A 21 -9.32 -4.60 10.28
CA ASN A 21 -8.55 -3.54 9.66
C ASN A 21 -7.20 -4.18 9.33
N THR A 22 -7.05 -4.61 8.07
CA THR A 22 -5.78 -5.09 7.53
C THR A 22 -4.87 -3.89 7.43
N ASN A 23 -4.31 -3.47 8.57
CA ASN A 23 -3.24 -2.48 8.60
C ASN A 23 -2.08 -3.03 7.76
N PRO A 24 -1.44 -2.20 6.91
CA PRO A 24 -0.25 -2.62 6.19
C PRO A 24 0.79 -3.16 7.16
N SER A 25 1.56 -4.16 6.71
CA SER A 25 2.61 -4.75 7.54
C SER A 25 3.62 -3.67 7.96
N PRO A 26 4.23 -3.75 9.16
CA PRO A 26 5.27 -2.82 9.57
C PRO A 26 6.44 -2.73 8.58
N ALA A 27 6.76 -3.84 7.91
CA ALA A 27 7.80 -3.90 6.88
C ALA A 27 7.41 -3.07 5.64
N TYR A 28 6.14 -3.10 5.24
CA TYR A 28 5.64 -2.22 4.19
C TYR A 28 5.80 -0.75 4.55
N ASN A 29 5.34 -0.35 5.75
CA ASN A 29 5.43 1.05 6.19
C ASN A 29 6.87 1.57 6.23
N LEU A 30 7.83 0.70 6.61
CA LEU A 30 9.24 1.05 6.57
C LEU A 30 9.70 1.36 5.14
N GLU A 31 9.33 0.52 4.17
CA GLU A 31 9.71 0.72 2.77
C GLU A 31 8.98 1.91 2.12
N LEU A 32 7.70 2.12 2.45
CA LEU A 32 6.93 3.30 2.04
C LEU A 32 7.58 4.59 2.55
N ASN A 33 8.02 4.61 3.82
CA ASN A 33 8.70 5.77 4.39
C ASN A 33 10.02 6.05 3.69
N LYS A 34 10.80 5.02 3.35
CA LYS A 34 12.02 5.19 2.53
C LYS A 34 11.68 5.83 1.19
N VAL A 35 10.62 5.42 0.51
CA VAL A 35 10.20 6.09 -0.74
C VAL A 35 9.87 7.56 -0.48
N LYS A 36 9.07 7.86 0.55
CA LYS A 36 8.66 9.23 0.94
C LYS A 36 9.80 10.13 1.40
N GLU A 37 10.96 9.59 1.76
CA GLU A 37 12.17 10.38 2.05
C GLU A 37 12.78 11.01 0.79
N PHE A 38 12.66 10.35 -0.37
CA PHE A 38 13.29 10.79 -1.62
C PHE A 38 12.34 11.48 -2.60
N VAL A 39 11.03 11.20 -2.50
CA VAL A 39 10.00 11.75 -3.38
C VAL A 39 8.81 12.26 -2.58
N LYS A 40 8.17 13.32 -3.07
CA LYS A 40 7.06 13.99 -2.37
C LYS A 40 5.93 14.31 -3.34
N VAL A 41 4.73 14.49 -2.79
CA VAL A 41 3.60 15.09 -3.53
C VAL A 41 4.02 16.47 -4.05
N GLY A 42 3.76 16.72 -5.32
CA GLY A 42 4.21 17.91 -6.04
C GLY A 42 5.50 17.74 -6.86
N ASP A 43 6.28 16.67 -6.65
CA ASP A 43 7.41 16.34 -7.52
C ASP A 43 6.93 15.86 -8.89
N ASP A 44 7.78 15.97 -9.92
CA ASP A 44 7.57 15.33 -11.22
C ASP A 44 7.85 13.81 -11.14
N ILE A 45 6.94 12.99 -11.65
CA ILE A 45 6.96 11.53 -11.55
C ILE A 45 8.14 10.91 -12.32
N TYR A 46 8.55 11.50 -13.44
CA TYR A 46 9.71 11.03 -14.21
C TYR A 46 11.02 11.31 -13.47
N SER A 47 11.13 12.51 -12.89
CA SER A 47 12.25 12.89 -12.03
C SER A 47 12.29 12.03 -10.76
N ALA A 48 11.12 11.73 -10.18
CA ALA A 48 10.99 10.83 -9.03
C ALA A 48 11.46 9.41 -9.36
N LYS A 49 11.10 8.86 -10.53
CA LYS A 49 11.61 7.57 -11.01
C LYS A 49 13.13 7.54 -11.03
N GLU A 50 13.77 8.57 -11.60
CA GLU A 50 15.23 8.64 -11.67
C GLU A 50 15.88 8.75 -10.29
N LYS A 51 15.29 9.49 -9.34
CA LYS A 51 15.76 9.53 -7.94
C LYS A 51 15.70 8.17 -7.28
N LEU A 52 14.58 7.46 -7.44
CA LEU A 52 14.36 6.15 -6.84
C LEU A 52 15.28 5.08 -7.45
N LYS A 53 15.49 5.08 -8.78
CA LYS A 53 16.46 4.19 -9.44
C LYS A 53 17.89 4.41 -8.94
N LYS A 54 18.29 5.66 -8.67
CA LYS A 54 19.63 5.98 -8.13
C LYS A 54 19.90 5.39 -6.75
N ILE A 55 18.86 5.16 -5.95
CA ILE A 55 18.98 4.51 -4.64
C ILE A 55 18.70 3.00 -4.70
N GLY A 56 18.65 2.43 -5.90
CA GLY A 56 18.48 0.99 -6.12
C GLY A 56 17.04 0.50 -6.00
N LYS A 57 16.03 1.36 -6.13
CA LYS A 57 14.63 0.92 -6.17
C LYS A 57 14.25 0.45 -7.58
N ASP A 58 13.60 -0.70 -7.64
CA ASP A 58 12.96 -1.19 -8.85
C ASP A 58 11.64 -0.44 -9.08
N CYS A 59 11.56 0.27 -10.20
CA CYS A 59 10.44 1.13 -10.56
C CYS A 59 9.93 0.74 -11.95
N SER A 60 8.61 0.61 -12.09
CA SER A 60 7.99 0.40 -13.40
C SER A 60 8.21 1.58 -14.34
N GLU A 61 7.85 1.41 -15.61
CA GLU A 61 7.59 2.55 -16.48
C GLU A 61 6.43 3.40 -15.91
N VAL A 62 6.42 4.69 -16.24
CA VAL A 62 5.29 5.57 -15.94
C VAL A 62 4.25 5.33 -17.03
N TYR A 63 3.02 5.00 -16.63
CA TYR A 63 1.95 4.65 -17.57
C TYR A 63 0.60 5.21 -17.11
N ASP A 64 -0.34 5.33 -18.03
CA ASP A 64 -1.75 5.59 -17.70
C ASP A 64 -2.45 4.23 -17.47
N PRO A 65 -2.91 3.94 -16.24
CA PRO A 65 -3.52 2.66 -15.91
C PRO A 65 -4.91 2.47 -16.54
N THR A 66 -5.59 3.57 -16.88
CA THR A 66 -6.95 3.56 -17.45
C THR A 66 -6.96 3.66 -18.98
N GLY A 67 -5.91 4.26 -19.54
CA GLY A 67 -5.85 4.68 -20.94
C GLY A 67 -6.78 5.85 -21.28
N LEU A 68 -7.39 6.49 -20.29
CA LEU A 68 -8.34 7.60 -20.45
C LEU A 68 -7.69 8.97 -20.37
N GLY A 69 -6.42 9.05 -19.96
CA GLY A 69 -5.68 10.29 -19.76
C GLY A 69 -6.11 11.04 -18.51
N ASP A 70 -6.48 10.33 -17.43
CA ASP A 70 -6.87 10.94 -16.15
C ASP A 70 -5.68 11.09 -15.20
N ASN A 71 -4.85 10.06 -15.12
CA ASN A 71 -3.69 10.01 -14.24
C ASN A 71 -2.56 9.17 -14.83
N LEU A 72 -1.36 9.43 -14.31
CA LEU A 72 -0.18 8.61 -14.52
C LEU A 72 0.13 7.82 -13.25
N MET A 73 0.69 6.64 -13.41
CA MET A 73 1.03 5.73 -12.32
C MET A 73 2.44 5.17 -12.50
N MET A 74 3.13 4.97 -11.39
CA MET A 74 4.37 4.23 -11.30
C MET A 74 4.34 3.31 -10.07
N ILE A 75 4.82 2.08 -10.24
CA ILE A 75 4.91 1.08 -9.16
C ILE A 75 6.38 0.97 -8.73
N VAL A 76 6.61 1.06 -7.42
CA VAL A 76 7.92 0.86 -6.78
C VAL A 76 7.90 -0.46 -6.03
N ASN A 77 8.71 -1.43 -6.46
CA ASN A 77 8.73 -2.76 -5.89
C ASN A 77 9.68 -2.86 -4.70
N HIS A 78 9.25 -3.53 -3.64
CA HIS A 78 10.06 -3.74 -2.45
C HIS A 78 10.62 -5.16 -2.43
N GLU A 79 11.86 -5.33 -2.90
CA GLU A 79 12.53 -6.63 -3.07
C GLU A 79 12.59 -7.50 -1.79
N ASN A 80 12.54 -6.86 -0.61
CA ASN A 80 12.58 -7.55 0.68
C ASN A 80 11.21 -8.05 1.15
N LEU A 81 10.13 -7.79 0.40
CA LEU A 81 8.79 -8.26 0.70
C LEU A 81 8.44 -9.41 -0.24
N THR A 82 8.73 -10.65 0.19
CA THR A 82 8.46 -11.84 -0.62
C THR A 82 6.96 -12.15 -0.61
N PRO A 83 6.27 -12.20 -1.77
CA PRO A 83 4.90 -12.69 -1.81
C PRO A 83 4.89 -14.18 -1.45
N THR A 84 4.08 -14.57 -0.46
CA THR A 84 3.78 -15.98 -0.19
C THR A 84 2.83 -16.47 -1.28
N GLY A 85 3.37 -16.78 -2.46
CA GLY A 85 2.64 -17.33 -3.60
C GLY A 85 2.74 -16.49 -4.87
N GLY A 86 3.83 -16.66 -5.61
CA GLY A 86 3.94 -16.71 -7.08
C GLY A 86 3.36 -15.62 -8.01
N PHE A 87 2.54 -14.68 -7.54
CA PHE A 87 1.89 -13.68 -8.38
C PHE A 87 2.51 -12.30 -8.15
N LEU A 88 3.12 -11.77 -9.20
CA LEU A 88 3.74 -10.46 -9.25
C LEU A 88 2.84 -9.48 -10.02
N TYR A 89 2.75 -8.28 -9.45
CA TYR A 89 2.38 -7.00 -10.06
C TYR A 89 0.91 -6.78 -10.48
N ALA A 90 0.12 -6.28 -9.53
CA ALA A 90 -0.62 -5.04 -9.79
C ALA A 90 -0.59 -4.19 -8.52
N ALA A 91 -0.55 -2.86 -8.72
CA ALA A 91 -0.78 -1.88 -7.68
C ALA A 91 -1.92 -2.35 -6.75
N GLY A 92 -1.61 -2.60 -5.47
CA GLY A 92 -2.62 -2.98 -4.47
C GLY A 92 -3.08 -4.45 -4.44
N ILE A 93 -2.41 -5.42 -5.09
CA ILE A 93 -2.77 -6.83 -4.87
C ILE A 93 -2.27 -7.29 -3.49
N ASN A 94 -3.25 -7.44 -2.60
CA ASN A 94 -3.14 -8.07 -1.29
C ASN A 94 -2.90 -9.59 -1.46
N VAL A 95 -1.66 -9.99 -1.71
CA VAL A 95 -1.28 -11.41 -1.60
C VAL A 95 -1.00 -11.67 -0.11
N ASN A 96 -1.96 -12.28 0.58
CA ASN A 96 -1.85 -12.64 2.01
C ASN A 96 -1.51 -11.46 2.96
N ASN A 97 -2.28 -10.36 2.90
CA ASN A 97 -2.19 -9.22 3.83
C ASN A 97 -0.85 -8.43 3.82
N SER A 98 -0.04 -8.53 2.77
CA SER A 98 1.17 -7.72 2.65
C SER A 98 1.21 -7.00 1.31
N LEU A 99 1.07 -5.67 1.36
CA LEU A 99 1.43 -4.81 0.23
C LEU A 99 2.94 -4.98 0.00
N ILE A 100 3.33 -5.29 -1.24
CA ILE A 100 4.73 -5.53 -1.62
C ILE A 100 5.31 -4.42 -2.52
N SER A 101 4.48 -3.43 -2.87
CA SER A 101 4.87 -2.33 -3.74
C SER A 101 4.18 -1.05 -3.30
N THR A 102 4.90 0.07 -3.44
CA THR A 102 4.35 1.42 -3.28
C THR A 102 3.88 1.93 -4.63
N VAL A 103 2.72 2.58 -4.64
CA VAL A 103 2.13 3.20 -5.82
C VAL A 103 2.37 4.70 -5.72
N ILE A 104 2.88 5.27 -6.81
CA ILE A 104 3.03 6.71 -6.97
C ILE A 104 2.10 7.13 -8.11
N GLU A 105 1.12 7.97 -7.79
CA GLU A 105 0.21 8.53 -8.78
C GLU A 105 0.57 9.98 -9.05
N ALA A 106 0.36 10.41 -10.29
CA ALA A 106 0.52 11.77 -10.73
C ALA A 106 -0.64 12.18 -11.64
N ASN A 107 -0.86 13.48 -11.77
CA ASN A 107 -1.74 13.99 -12.82
C ASN A 107 -1.07 13.89 -14.20
N MET A 108 -1.81 14.22 -15.26
CA MET A 108 -1.29 14.15 -16.64
C MET A 108 -0.15 15.11 -16.96
N ASN A 109 0.11 16.09 -16.09
CA ASN A 109 1.28 16.96 -16.21
C ASN A 109 2.52 16.34 -15.54
N GLY A 110 2.43 15.10 -15.06
CA GLY A 110 3.52 14.40 -14.38
C GLY A 110 3.67 14.77 -12.90
N VAL A 111 2.81 15.62 -12.33
CA VAL A 111 2.95 16.07 -10.94
C VAL A 111 2.34 15.05 -9.99
N ILE A 112 3.14 14.53 -9.07
CA ILE A 112 2.73 13.52 -8.07
C ILE A 112 1.59 14.06 -7.20
N THR A 113 0.52 13.29 -7.10
CA THR A 113 -0.67 13.56 -6.30
C THR A 113 -0.78 12.65 -5.09
N SER A 114 -0.26 11.41 -5.16
CA SER A 114 -0.31 10.44 -4.05
C SER A 114 0.92 9.52 -4.04
N ILE A 115 1.26 9.01 -2.86
CA ILE A 115 2.32 8.02 -2.62
C ILE A 115 1.79 7.06 -1.55
N GLU A 116 1.38 5.87 -1.96
CA GLU A 116 0.61 4.93 -1.13
C GLU A 116 1.17 3.53 -1.12
#